data_AF-A0A957VGB0-F1
#
_entry.id   AF-A0A957VGB0-F1
#
_cell.length_a   1.000
_cell.length_b   1.000
_cell.length_c   1.000
_cell.angle_alpha   90.00
_cell.angle_beta   90.00
_cell.angle_gamma   90.00
#
_symmetry.space_group_name_H-M   'P 1'
#
loop_
_entity.id
_entity.type
_entity.pdbx_description
1 polymer ?
#
loop_
_entity_poly.entity_id
_entity_poly.type
_entity_poly.pdbx_seq_one_letter_code
_entity_poly.pdbx_strand_id
1 'polypeptide(L)'
;MVALDQGRVTGFLGAFLTDFRGIPTAYVPDWGHAAAGDAYHVYRGMYANLAQRWLDNGCFQQAITLFAHERVAMEAWISLGFGAVVIDAVRAPAATRPAADQLEIHRAGPADLETVLRLEIELWRHLSRAPVFIPFLFERSRDAWTARLAQDDAPVWLARHA
;
A
#
# COMPACT_ATOMS: atom_id res chain seq x y z
N MET A 1 15.10 -4.72 11.41
CA MET A 1 15.80 -4.62 12.71
C MET A 1 15.13 -5.57 13.69
N VAL A 2 15.88 -6.04 14.69
CA VAL A 2 15.41 -7.00 15.71
C VAL A 2 15.63 -6.37 17.09
N ALA A 3 14.60 -6.43 17.95
CA ALA A 3 14.68 -6.04 19.35
C ALA A 3 15.05 -7.25 20.20
N LEU A 4 15.94 -7.04 21.17
CA LEU A 4 16.41 -8.07 22.10
C LEU A 4 16.14 -7.63 23.54
N ASP A 5 15.70 -8.57 24.38
CA ASP A 5 15.69 -8.44 25.84
C ASP A 5 16.40 -9.65 26.45
N GLN A 6 17.45 -9.40 27.24
CA GLN A 6 18.30 -10.44 27.83
C GLN A 6 18.76 -11.52 26.82
N GLY A 7 19.11 -11.11 25.59
CA GLY A 7 19.55 -12.01 24.52
C GLY A 7 18.43 -12.78 23.81
N ARG A 8 17.15 -12.56 24.17
CA ARG A 8 15.99 -13.15 23.50
C ARG A 8 15.37 -12.15 22.53
N VAL A 9 14.91 -12.63 21.38
CA VAL A 9 14.15 -11.80 20.44
C VAL A 9 12.79 -11.46 21.02
N THR A 10 12.51 -10.16 21.16
CA THR A 10 11.23 -9.62 21.64
C THR A 10 10.45 -8.89 20.55
N GLY A 11 11.05 -8.61 19.40
CA GLY A 11 10.34 -8.05 18.27
C GLY A 11 11.20 -7.90 17.03
N PHE A 12 10.54 -7.62 15.91
CA PHE A 12 11.20 -7.22 14.68
C PHE A 12 10.37 -6.18 13.94
N LEU A 13 11.07 -5.40 13.12
CA LEU A 13 10.46 -4.37 12.27
C LEU A 13 11.26 -4.27 10.96
N GLY A 14 10.62 -4.59 9.85
CA GLY A 14 11.18 -4.60 8.49
C GLY A 14 10.28 -3.81 7.53
N ALA A 15 10.88 -2.93 6.74
CA ALA A 15 10.17 -2.07 5.80
C ALA A 15 10.71 -2.23 4.38
N PHE A 16 9.83 -2.01 3.41
CA PHE A 16 10.18 -1.73 2.03
C PHE A 16 10.28 -0.22 1.83
N LEU A 17 11.23 0.21 1.02
CA LEU A 17 11.25 1.58 0.50
C LEU A 17 10.49 1.56 -0.81
N THR A 18 9.41 2.31 -0.88
CA THR A 18 8.47 2.29 -2.01
C THR A 18 7.93 3.69 -2.31
N ASP A 19 7.13 3.80 -3.35
CA ASP A 19 6.34 4.99 -3.63
C ASP A 19 4.91 4.78 -3.12
N PHE A 20 4.41 5.70 -2.32
CA PHE A 20 2.99 5.77 -1.97
C PHE A 20 2.44 7.13 -2.35
N ARG A 21 1.73 7.17 -3.48
CA ARG A 21 1.10 8.38 -4.05
C ARG A 21 2.13 9.46 -4.46
N GLY A 22 3.26 9.05 -5.05
CA GLY A 22 4.31 9.96 -5.48
C GLY A 22 5.26 10.39 -4.36
N ILE A 23 5.13 9.80 -3.17
CA ILE A 23 5.93 10.13 -1.99
C ILE A 23 6.80 8.92 -1.62
N PRO A 24 8.14 9.06 -1.60
CA PRO A 24 9.03 8.04 -1.06
C PRO A 24 8.64 7.68 0.38
N THR A 25 8.36 6.40 0.59
CA THR A 25 7.73 5.89 1.80
C THR A 25 8.43 4.64 2.31
N ALA A 26 8.69 4.62 3.62
CA ALA A 26 9.04 3.39 4.32
C ALA A 26 7.75 2.67 4.74
N TYR A 27 7.46 1.54 4.13
CA TYR A 27 6.25 0.76 4.39
C TYR A 27 6.58 -0.57 5.08
N VAL A 28 5.98 -0.77 6.26
CA VAL A 28 6.02 -2.02 7.01
C VAL A 28 4.72 -2.79 6.73
N PRO A 29 4.76 -3.92 6.01
CA PRO A 29 3.56 -4.73 5.80
C PRO A 29 3.16 -5.48 7.08
N ASP A 30 1.96 -6.05 7.08
CA ASP A 30 1.38 -6.85 8.16
C ASP A 30 2.25 -8.05 8.58
N TRP A 31 3.04 -8.60 7.67
CA TRP A 31 4.02 -9.66 7.93
C TRP A 31 5.44 -9.14 8.22
N GLY A 32 5.64 -7.82 8.18
CA GLY A 32 6.92 -7.14 8.32
C GLY A 32 7.26 -6.77 9.77
N HIS A 33 6.40 -7.09 10.74
CA HIS A 33 6.64 -6.77 12.14
C HIS A 33 6.06 -7.82 13.10
N ALA A 34 6.60 -7.85 14.31
CA ALA A 34 5.97 -8.47 15.46
C ALA A 34 6.59 -7.92 16.74
N ALA A 35 5.86 -8.02 17.85
CA ALA A 35 6.37 -7.76 19.19
C ALA A 35 5.79 -8.76 20.19
N ALA A 36 6.59 -9.19 21.15
CA ALA A 36 6.24 -10.11 22.22
C ALA A 36 6.50 -9.47 23.59
N GLY A 37 5.73 -9.88 24.60
CA GLY A 37 5.80 -9.28 25.93
C GLY A 37 5.22 -7.88 25.93
N ASP A 38 6.01 -6.88 26.33
CA ASP A 38 5.61 -5.48 26.34
C ASP A 38 5.64 -4.87 24.92
N ALA A 39 4.67 -5.28 24.10
CA ALA A 39 4.57 -4.85 22.71
C ALA A 39 4.55 -3.32 22.56
N TYR A 40 3.95 -2.61 23.51
CA TYR A 40 3.85 -1.15 23.49
C TYR A 40 5.23 -0.50 23.47
N HIS A 41 6.09 -0.85 24.43
CA HIS A 41 7.44 -0.30 24.52
C HIS A 41 8.37 -0.86 23.44
N VAL A 42 8.20 -2.13 23.06
CA VAL A 42 9.00 -2.75 22.00
C VAL A 42 8.78 -2.04 20.67
N TYR A 43 7.54 -1.80 20.22
CA TYR A 43 7.28 -1.06 18.98
C TYR A 43 7.85 0.35 19.02
N ARG A 44 7.65 1.08 20.12
CA ARG A 44 8.17 2.45 20.28
C ARG A 44 9.70 2.50 20.24
N GLY A 45 10.36 1.58 20.94
CA GLY A 45 11.81 1.46 20.92
C GLY A 45 12.33 1.10 19.54
N MET A 46 11.67 0.17 18.84
CA MET A 46 12.04 -0.18 17.47
C MET A 46 11.90 1.03 16.53
N TYR A 47 10.76 1.70 16.52
CA TYR A 47 10.56 2.88 15.67
C TYR A 47 11.60 3.97 15.94
N ALA A 48 11.88 4.29 17.20
CA ALA A 48 12.87 5.31 17.57
C ALA A 48 14.27 5.05 16.98
N ASN A 49 14.64 3.77 16.79
CA ASN A 49 15.92 3.38 16.20
C ASN A 49 15.91 3.32 14.66
N LEU A 50 14.75 3.07 14.04
CA LEU A 50 14.65 2.98 12.57
C LEU A 50 14.26 4.28 11.88
N ALA A 51 13.53 5.18 12.55
CA ALA A 51 12.99 6.38 11.94
C ALA A 51 14.06 7.24 11.26
N GLN A 52 15.21 7.45 11.91
CA GLN A 52 16.31 8.21 11.31
C GLN A 52 16.84 7.56 10.04
N ARG A 53 16.98 6.22 10.02
CA ARG A 53 17.45 5.51 8.83
C ARG A 53 16.50 5.65 7.65
N TRP A 54 15.19 5.69 7.91
CA TRP A 54 14.20 5.94 6.87
C TRP A 54 14.30 7.37 6.33
N LEU A 55 14.50 8.36 7.20
CA LEU A 55 14.75 9.75 6.80
C LEU A 55 16.03 9.88 5.97
N ASP A 56 17.12 9.21 6.36
CA ASP A 56 18.39 9.23 5.63
C ASP A 56 18.26 8.61 4.21
N ASN A 57 17.23 7.77 3.99
CA ASN A 57 16.87 7.22 2.68
C ASN A 57 15.79 8.05 1.95
N GLY A 58 15.51 9.27 2.41
CA GLY A 58 14.53 10.18 1.80
C GLY A 58 13.07 9.82 2.06
N CYS A 59 12.78 8.87 2.95
CA CYS A 59 11.42 8.45 3.27
C CYS A 59 10.82 9.31 4.39
N PHE A 60 10.25 10.45 4.00
CA PHE A 60 9.56 11.36 4.91
C PHE A 60 8.16 10.89 5.30
N GLN A 61 7.60 9.95 4.53
CA GLN A 61 6.36 9.26 4.88
C GLN A 61 6.69 7.86 5.39
N GLN A 62 6.03 7.45 6.47
CA GLN A 62 6.12 6.10 7.01
C GLN A 62 4.73 5.52 7.20
N ALA A 63 4.57 4.25 6.85
CA ALA A 63 3.31 3.55 6.97
C ALA A 63 3.55 2.15 7.52
N ILE A 64 2.59 1.67 8.31
CA ILE A 64 2.56 0.31 8.82
C ILE A 64 1.12 -0.22 8.72
N THR A 65 0.99 -1.47 8.32
CA THR A 65 -0.30 -2.18 8.33
C THR A 65 -0.42 -2.96 9.62
N LEU A 66 -1.54 -2.78 10.32
CA LEU A 66 -1.85 -3.48 11.57
C LEU A 66 -3.18 -4.19 11.45
N PHE A 67 -3.35 -5.33 12.11
CA PHE A 67 -4.66 -5.94 12.24
C PHE A 67 -5.50 -5.24 13.31
N ALA A 68 -6.81 -5.13 13.07
CA ALA A 68 -7.73 -4.43 13.98
C ALA A 68 -7.79 -5.01 15.41
N HIS A 69 -7.34 -6.25 15.61
CA HIS A 69 -7.29 -6.88 16.93
C HIS A 69 -6.00 -6.57 17.72
N GLU A 70 -4.96 -6.03 17.07
CA GLU A 70 -3.66 -5.72 17.68
C GLU A 70 -3.67 -4.38 18.43
N ARG A 71 -4.58 -4.26 19.41
CA ARG A 71 -4.87 -2.99 20.08
C ARG A 71 -3.65 -2.33 20.73
N VAL A 72 -2.80 -3.11 21.38
CA VAL A 72 -1.58 -2.61 22.02
C VAL A 72 -0.58 -2.06 20.98
N ALA A 73 -0.47 -2.71 19.83
CA ALA A 73 0.35 -2.21 18.73
C ALA A 73 -0.21 -0.89 18.19
N MET A 74 -1.52 -0.83 17.93
CA MET A 74 -2.19 0.38 17.48
C MET A 74 -1.97 1.55 18.45
N GLU A 75 -2.13 1.31 19.76
CA GLU A 75 -1.88 2.32 20.80
C GLU A 75 -0.41 2.82 20.79
N ALA A 76 0.55 1.92 20.58
CA ALA A 76 1.96 2.26 20.48
C ALA A 76 2.22 3.22 19.31
N TRP A 77 1.71 2.88 18.12
CA TRP A 77 1.89 3.69 16.91
C TRP A 77 1.14 5.02 16.97
N ILE A 78 -0.09 5.03 17.48
CA ILE A 78 -0.87 6.27 17.69
C ILE A 78 -0.12 7.20 18.66
N SER A 79 0.51 6.67 19.71
CA SER A 79 1.30 7.47 20.66
C SER A 79 2.54 8.12 20.04
N LEU A 80 2.99 7.63 18.88
CA LEU A 80 4.08 8.18 18.08
C LEU A 80 3.61 9.17 16.99
N GLY A 81 2.31 9.47 16.94
CA GLY A 81 1.71 10.40 15.98
C GLY A 81 1.22 9.74 14.68
N PHE A 82 1.21 8.40 14.58
CA PHE A 82 0.64 7.73 13.41
C PHE A 82 -0.89 7.85 13.40
N GLY A 83 -1.44 8.06 12.21
CA GLY A 83 -2.88 8.07 11.95
C GLY A 83 -3.30 6.98 10.96
N ALA A 84 -4.61 6.81 10.78
CA ALA A 84 -5.16 5.89 9.80
C ALA A 84 -5.11 6.50 8.40
N VAL A 85 -4.56 5.76 7.42
CA VAL A 85 -4.53 6.16 6.01
C VAL A 85 -5.55 5.37 5.18
N VAL A 86 -5.64 4.06 5.42
CA VAL A 86 -6.59 3.14 4.79
C VAL A 86 -7.10 2.16 5.86
N ILE A 87 -8.34 1.71 5.73
CA ILE A 87 -8.90 0.59 6.50
C ILE A 87 -9.38 -0.45 5.50
N ASP A 88 -8.70 -1.59 5.47
CA ASP A 88 -9.06 -2.71 4.59
C ASP A 88 -9.93 -3.72 5.34
N ALA A 89 -11.09 -4.04 4.78
CA ALA A 89 -11.96 -5.08 5.29
C ALA A 89 -11.58 -6.43 4.66
N VAL A 90 -11.29 -7.43 5.50
CA VAL A 90 -11.06 -8.80 5.04
C VAL A 90 -12.37 -9.59 5.17
N ARG A 91 -12.75 -10.32 4.13
CA ARG A 91 -13.88 -11.25 4.15
C ARG A 91 -13.48 -12.59 3.55
N ALA A 92 -14.11 -13.66 4.03
CA ALA A 92 -13.97 -14.97 3.41
C ALA A 92 -14.46 -14.94 1.94
N PRO A 93 -13.81 -15.68 1.03
CA PRO A 93 -14.32 -15.87 -0.31
C PRO A 93 -15.76 -16.40 -0.26
N ALA A 94 -16.63 -15.84 -1.10
CA ALA A 94 -18.01 -16.28 -1.25
C ALA A 94 -18.29 -16.57 -2.72
N ALA A 95 -19.26 -17.44 -3.01
CA ALA A 95 -19.69 -17.71 -4.37
C ALA A 95 -20.06 -16.40 -5.07
N THR A 96 -19.47 -16.17 -6.24
CA THR A 96 -19.75 -15.00 -7.08
C THR A 96 -20.96 -15.28 -7.97
N ARG A 97 -21.71 -14.23 -8.30
CA ARG A 97 -22.72 -14.32 -9.38
C ARG A 97 -21.98 -14.38 -10.73
N PRO A 98 -22.55 -15.03 -11.75
CA PRO A 98 -22.03 -14.94 -13.11
C PRO A 98 -21.91 -13.47 -13.54
N ALA A 99 -20.92 -13.17 -14.37
CA ALA A 99 -20.83 -11.85 -15.00
C ALA A 99 -22.14 -11.59 -15.77
N ALA A 100 -22.60 -10.34 -15.77
CA ALA A 100 -23.75 -9.96 -16.59
C ALA A 100 -23.42 -10.24 -18.06
N ASP A 101 -24.38 -10.77 -18.82
CA ASP A 101 -24.23 -11.16 -20.24
C ASP A 101 -23.81 -10.01 -21.18
N GLN A 102 -23.66 -8.80 -20.66
CA GLN A 102 -23.36 -7.56 -21.39
C GLN A 102 -21.95 -7.03 -21.14
N LEU A 103 -21.05 -7.79 -20.51
CA LEU A 103 -19.67 -7.37 -20.27
C LEU A 103 -18.69 -8.19 -21.11
N GLU A 104 -17.98 -7.52 -21.99
CA GLU A 104 -16.79 -8.07 -22.63
C GLU A 104 -15.58 -7.76 -21.75
N ILE A 105 -14.87 -8.81 -21.33
CA ILE A 105 -13.65 -8.71 -20.53
C ILE A 105 -12.51 -9.31 -21.34
N HIS A 106 -11.48 -8.51 -21.62
CA HIS A 106 -10.29 -8.97 -22.33
C HIS A 106 -9.02 -8.51 -21.64
N ARG A 107 -7.93 -9.24 -21.90
CA ARG A 107 -6.60 -8.83 -21.46
C ARG A 107 -6.16 -7.65 -22.31
N ALA A 108 -5.82 -6.54 -21.66
CA ALA A 108 -5.35 -5.35 -22.34
C ALA A 108 -3.94 -5.58 -22.88
N GLY A 109 -3.72 -5.16 -24.14
CA GLY A 109 -2.41 -5.17 -24.79
C GLY A 109 -1.99 -3.79 -25.28
N PRO A 110 -0.91 -3.69 -26.07
CA PRO A 110 -0.43 -2.41 -26.60
C PRO A 110 -1.49 -1.60 -27.36
N ALA A 111 -2.45 -2.26 -28.02
CA ALA A 111 -3.55 -1.61 -28.73
C ALA A 111 -4.52 -0.86 -27.80
N ASP A 112 -4.56 -1.22 -26.51
CA ASP A 112 -5.45 -0.62 -25.51
C ASP A 112 -4.84 0.59 -24.78
N LEU A 113 -3.59 0.97 -25.11
CA LEU A 113 -2.83 1.99 -24.39
C LEU A 113 -3.61 3.31 -24.21
N GLU A 114 -4.25 3.82 -25.26
CA GLU A 114 -5.03 5.06 -25.17
C GLU A 114 -6.26 4.93 -24.25
N THR A 115 -6.89 3.75 -24.22
CA THR A 115 -8.02 3.50 -23.34
C THR A 115 -7.55 3.43 -21.89
N VAL A 116 -6.45 2.75 -21.61
CA VAL A 116 -5.86 2.67 -20.26
C VAL A 116 -5.43 4.04 -19.76
N LEU A 117 -4.71 4.82 -20.58
CA LEU A 117 -4.28 6.17 -20.22
C LEU A 117 -5.47 7.09 -19.92
N ARG A 118 -6.52 7.04 -20.75
CA ARG A 118 -7.75 7.80 -20.49
C ARG A 118 -8.39 7.41 -19.16
N LEU A 119 -8.55 6.12 -18.89
CA LEU A 119 -9.15 5.64 -17.65
C LEU A 119 -8.32 6.04 -16.42
N GLU A 120 -6.99 5.97 -16.50
CA GLU A 120 -6.12 6.39 -15.41
C GLU A 120 -6.24 7.89 -15.15
N ILE A 121 -6.22 8.73 -16.20
CA ILE A 121 -6.40 10.18 -16.06
C ILE A 121 -7.75 10.51 -15.41
N GLU A 122 -8.83 9.87 -15.87
CA GLU A 122 -10.16 10.10 -15.30
C GLU A 122 -10.27 9.62 -13.84
N LEU A 123 -9.64 8.49 -13.49
CA LEU A 123 -9.56 8.01 -12.11
C LEU A 123 -8.86 9.04 -11.22
N TRP A 124 -7.69 9.54 -11.61
CA TRP A 124 -6.97 10.50 -10.79
C TRP A 124 -7.64 11.88 -10.74
N ARG A 125 -8.31 12.31 -11.81
CA ARG A 125 -9.18 13.50 -11.78
C ARG A 125 -10.32 13.34 -10.78
N HIS A 126 -10.90 12.15 -10.68
CA HIS A 126 -11.90 11.86 -9.66
C HIS A 126 -11.29 11.89 -8.25
N LEU A 127 -10.17 11.18 -8.04
CA LEU A 127 -9.52 11.07 -6.71
C LEU A 127 -8.96 12.40 -6.19
N SER A 128 -8.64 13.35 -7.06
CA SER A 128 -8.19 14.70 -6.69
C SER A 128 -9.30 15.65 -6.28
N ARG A 129 -10.56 15.25 -6.42
CA ARG A 129 -11.72 16.06 -6.04
C ARG A 129 -12.25 15.65 -4.66
N ALA A 130 -13.11 16.51 -4.11
CA ALA A 130 -13.83 16.20 -2.88
C ALA A 130 -14.64 14.90 -3.03
N PRO A 131 -14.68 14.04 -1.98
CA PRO A 131 -14.09 14.21 -0.65
C PRO A 131 -12.68 13.57 -0.50
N VAL A 132 -12.05 13.12 -1.60
CA VAL A 132 -10.85 12.27 -1.56
C VAL A 132 -9.55 13.09 -1.52
N PHE A 133 -9.48 14.17 -2.31
CA PHE A 133 -8.37 15.15 -2.30
C PHE A 133 -6.96 14.56 -2.46
N ILE A 134 -6.80 13.43 -3.16
CA ILE A 134 -5.47 12.90 -3.46
C ILE A 134 -4.84 13.77 -4.56
N PRO A 135 -3.70 14.43 -4.30
CA PRO A 135 -3.08 15.31 -5.28
C PRO A 135 -2.82 14.60 -6.61
N PHE A 136 -3.29 15.17 -7.71
CA PHE A 136 -2.95 14.70 -9.05
C PHE A 136 -1.57 15.22 -9.44
N LEU A 137 -0.54 14.65 -8.81
CA LEU A 137 0.87 14.98 -9.04
C LEU A 137 1.46 14.18 -10.21
N PHE A 138 0.61 13.52 -10.99
CA PHE A 138 0.99 12.36 -11.76
C PHE A 138 1.44 12.70 -13.18
N GLU A 139 2.70 12.36 -13.47
CA GLU A 139 3.11 11.81 -14.75
C GLU A 139 3.51 10.34 -14.51
N ARG A 140 2.59 9.36 -14.60
CA ARG A 140 3.08 8.11 -15.20
C ARG A 140 3.26 8.44 -16.65
N SER A 141 4.51 8.35 -17.09
CA SER A 141 4.80 8.45 -18.49
C SER A 141 4.04 7.33 -19.21
N ARG A 142 3.52 7.66 -20.38
CA ARG A 142 3.07 6.71 -21.40
C ARG A 142 4.00 5.48 -21.51
N ASP A 143 5.29 5.67 -21.29
CA ASP A 143 6.30 4.61 -21.31
C ASP A 143 6.08 3.57 -20.22
N ALA A 144 5.68 3.99 -19.01
CA ALA A 144 5.38 3.07 -17.92
C ALA A 144 4.20 2.15 -18.28
N TRP A 145 3.14 2.69 -18.87
CA TRP A 145 2.02 1.87 -19.35
C TRP A 145 2.34 1.04 -20.57
N THR A 146 3.15 1.57 -21.49
CA THR A 146 3.66 0.81 -22.63
C THR A 146 4.42 -0.43 -22.15
N ALA A 147 5.34 -0.26 -21.20
CA ALA A 147 6.07 -1.37 -20.61
C ALA A 147 5.14 -2.34 -19.86
N ARG A 148 4.18 -1.81 -19.09
CA ARG A 148 3.22 -2.60 -18.33
C ARG A 148 2.34 -3.49 -19.19
N LEU A 149 1.83 -2.96 -20.31
CA LEU A 149 0.94 -3.68 -21.24
C LEU A 149 1.69 -4.72 -22.09
N ALA A 150 3.03 -4.66 -22.12
CA ALA A 150 3.87 -5.67 -22.75
C ALA A 150 4.23 -6.84 -21.81
N GLN A 151 3.92 -6.75 -20.52
CA GLN A 151 4.27 -7.76 -19.52
C GLN A 151 3.17 -8.82 -19.37
N ASP A 152 3.59 -10.09 -19.30
CA ASP A 152 2.70 -11.25 -19.12
C ASP A 152 2.45 -11.64 -17.65
N ASP A 153 3.38 -11.33 -16.76
CA ASP A 153 3.37 -11.76 -15.35
C ASP A 153 2.42 -10.95 -14.46
N ALA A 154 1.99 -9.78 -14.92
CA ALA A 154 0.98 -9.00 -14.26
C ALA A 154 -0.02 -8.45 -15.31
N PRO A 155 -1.02 -9.22 -15.74
CA PRO A 155 -1.93 -8.77 -16.78
C PRO A 155 -2.81 -7.62 -16.32
N VAL A 156 -3.09 -6.69 -17.24
CA VAL A 156 -4.14 -5.67 -17.09
C VAL A 156 -5.37 -6.19 -17.82
N TRP A 157 -6.55 -6.02 -17.22
CA TRP A 157 -7.82 -6.43 -17.81
C TRP A 157 -8.72 -5.22 -18.01
N LEU A 158 -9.38 -5.15 -19.16
CA LEU A 158 -10.40 -4.15 -19.44
C LEU A 158 -11.75 -4.83 -19.50
N ALA A 159 -12.75 -4.15 -18.95
CA ALA A 159 -14.15 -4.55 -19.06
C ALA A 159 -14.90 -3.42 -19.77
N ARG A 160 -15.71 -3.77 -20.76
CA ARG A 160 -16.59 -2.83 -21.47
C ARG A 160 -17.98 -3.42 -21.62
N HIS A 161 -18.97 -2.55 -21.66
CA HIS A 161 -20.30 -2.97 -22.09
C HIS A 161 -20.23 -3.38 -23.58
N ALA A 162 -20.86 -4.52 -23.89
CA ALA A 162 -21.00 -5.04 -25.24
C ALA A 162 -21.88 -4.13 -26.11
#